data_AF-A0AAN9F4K1-F1
#
_entry.id   AF-A0AAN9F4K1-F1
#
_cell.length_a   1.000
_cell.length_b   1.000
_cell.length_c   1.000
_cell.angle_alpha   90.00
_cell.angle_beta   90.00
_cell.angle_gamma   90.00
#
_symmetry.space_group_name_H-M   'P 1'
#
loop_
_entity.id
_entity.type
_entity.pdbx_description
1 polymer ?
#
loop_
_entity_poly.entity_id
_entity_poly.type
_entity_poly.pdbx_seq_one_letter_code
_entity_poly.pdbx_strand_id
1 'polypeptide(L)'
;MIKKDGALQDAEAIFRVHIDNKTPTGGIKSSPGPITAARCVFDVKIVGVGGHAASPHENVDPVLATSFAILAQEQLVSRETDPLHSHGHHTTTA
;
A
#
# COMPACT_ATOMS: atom_id res chain seq x y z
N MET A 1 -16.97 -4.63 3.64
CA MET A 1 -17.99 -5.68 3.49
C MET A 1 -18.64 -5.95 4.84
N ILE A 2 -17.95 -6.49 5.86
CA ILE A 2 -18.52 -6.70 7.22
C ILE A 2 -19.24 -5.49 7.86
N LYS A 3 -18.72 -4.26 7.73
CA LYS A 3 -19.38 -3.06 8.28
C LYS A 3 -20.72 -2.71 7.61
N LYS A 4 -20.91 -3.04 6.32
CA LYS A 4 -22.14 -2.75 5.59
C LYS A 4 -23.24 -3.76 5.90
N ASP A 5 -22.86 -4.96 6.29
CA ASP A 5 -23.78 -6.08 6.51
C ASP A 5 -24.37 -6.08 7.94
N GLY A 6 -24.09 -5.03 8.73
CA GLY A 6 -24.63 -4.86 10.09
C GLY A 6 -24.05 -5.78 11.16
N ALA A 7 -23.16 -6.71 10.78
CA ALA A 7 -22.63 -7.76 11.66
C ALA A 7 -21.87 -7.27 12.92
N LEU A 8 -21.62 -5.96 13.05
CA LEU A 8 -20.92 -5.35 14.18
C LEU A 8 -21.80 -4.37 14.97
N GLN A 9 -23.10 -4.28 14.70
CA GLN A 9 -23.97 -3.21 15.25
C GLN A 9 -24.01 -3.18 16.79
N ASP A 10 -23.99 -4.35 17.44
CA ASP A 10 -24.11 -4.48 18.91
C ASP A 10 -22.83 -5.01 19.57
N ALA A 11 -21.70 -4.98 18.87
CA ALA A 11 -20.44 -5.50 19.41
C ALA A 11 -19.80 -4.51 20.39
N GLU A 12 -19.67 -4.90 21.67
CA GLU A 12 -18.97 -4.10 22.69
C GLU A 12 -17.44 -4.08 22.49
N ALA A 13 -16.88 -5.13 21.89
CA ALA A 13 -15.46 -5.23 21.57
C ALA A 13 -15.22 -6.15 20.36
N ILE A 14 -14.14 -5.90 19.62
CA ILE A 14 -13.72 -6.70 18.47
C ILE A 14 -12.29 -7.16 18.67
N PHE A 15 -12.08 -8.47 18.60
CA PHE A 15 -10.76 -9.08 18.65
C PHE A 15 -10.43 -9.75 17.32
N ARG A 16 -9.18 -9.65 16.89
CA ARG A 16 -8.66 -10.34 15.72
C ARG A 16 -7.31 -10.95 16.06
N VAL A 17 -7.11 -12.19 15.62
CA VAL A 17 -5.84 -12.91 15.76
C VAL A 17 -5.28 -13.17 14.37
N HIS A 18 -3.95 -13.07 14.25
CA HIS A 18 -3.21 -13.47 13.07
C HIS A 18 -2.06 -14.39 13.50
N ILE A 19 -1.85 -15.48 12.79
CA ILE A 19 -0.74 -16.39 13.07
C ILE A 19 0.51 -15.80 12.43
N ASP A 20 1.55 -15.62 13.23
CA ASP A 20 2.85 -15.08 12.82
C ASP A 20 3.95 -16.13 13.06
N ASN A 21 4.84 -16.30 12.10
CA ASN A 21 5.94 -17.26 12.19
C ASN A 21 7.15 -16.72 12.99
N LYS A 22 7.18 -15.42 13.31
CA LYS A 22 8.24 -14.80 14.11
C LYS A 22 7.94 -14.82 15.61
N THR A 23 6.79 -15.35 16.02
CA THR A 23 6.39 -15.43 17.42
C THR A 23 6.45 -16.89 17.87
N PRO A 24 7.20 -17.21 18.96
CA PRO A 24 7.29 -18.57 19.46
C PRO A 24 5.91 -19.18 19.74
N THR A 25 5.76 -20.47 19.49
CA THR A 25 4.52 -21.20 19.77
C THR A 25 4.09 -21.00 21.23
N GLY A 26 2.82 -20.66 21.44
CA GLY A 26 2.27 -20.32 22.76
C GLY A 26 2.45 -18.85 23.16
N GLY A 27 3.21 -18.06 22.40
CA GLY A 27 3.35 -16.62 22.60
C GLY A 27 2.23 -15.80 21.95
N ILE A 28 1.83 -14.71 22.63
CA ILE A 28 0.87 -13.73 22.11
C ILE A 28 1.54 -12.35 22.16
N LYS A 29 1.42 -11.58 21.06
CA LYS A 29 1.89 -10.19 20.99
C LYS A 29 0.71 -9.26 20.70
N SER A 30 0.67 -8.13 21.38
CA SER A 30 -0.25 -7.02 21.12
C SER A 30 0.42 -5.69 21.42
N SER A 31 -0.05 -4.62 20.79
CA SER A 31 0.35 -3.24 21.07
C SER A 31 -0.89 -2.36 21.02
N PRO A 32 -1.00 -1.33 21.89
CA PRO A 32 -2.01 -0.30 21.72
C PRO A 32 -1.78 0.48 20.42
N GLY A 33 -2.86 0.94 19.79
CA GLY A 33 -2.82 1.75 18.56
C GLY A 33 -2.74 0.95 17.25
N PRO A 34 -2.51 1.62 16.11
CA PRO A 34 -2.39 0.98 14.80
C PRO A 34 -1.14 0.09 14.72
N ILE A 35 -1.31 -1.17 14.34
CA ILE A 35 -0.21 -2.15 14.24
C ILE A 35 0.11 -2.60 12.80
N THR A 36 -0.69 -2.19 11.82
CA THR A 36 -0.51 -2.54 10.40
C THR A 36 -0.78 -1.34 9.51
N ALA A 37 -0.09 -1.28 8.36
CA ALA A 37 -0.34 -0.24 7.36
C ALA A 37 -1.69 -0.42 6.67
N ALA A 38 -2.30 0.70 6.26
CA ALA A 38 -3.40 0.68 5.31
C ALA A 38 -2.89 0.22 3.93
N ARG A 39 -3.75 -0.45 3.16
CA ARG A 39 -3.41 -0.92 1.81
C ARG A 39 -4.44 -0.42 0.80
N CYS A 40 -3.94 0.07 -0.33
CA CYS A 40 -4.72 0.37 -1.53
C CYS A 40 -4.15 -0.45 -2.70
N VAL A 41 -4.99 -0.78 -3.68
CA VAL A 41 -4.60 -1.43 -4.94
C VAL A 41 -5.26 -0.67 -6.07
N PHE A 42 -4.51 -0.42 -7.15
CA PHE A 42 -4.98 0.27 -8.33
C PHE A 42 -4.37 -0.38 -9.58
N ASP A 43 -5.06 -0.21 -10.72
CA ASP A 43 -4.62 -0.68 -12.03
C ASP A 43 -4.37 0.51 -12.95
N VAL A 44 -3.31 0.45 -13.75
CA VAL A 44 -2.97 1.48 -14.73
C VAL A 44 -2.84 0.86 -16.12
N LYS A 45 -3.55 1.42 -17.10
CA LYS A 45 -3.44 1.04 -18.50
C LYS A 45 -2.73 2.14 -19.28
N ILE A 46 -1.50 1.87 -19.72
CA ILE A 46 -0.73 2.76 -20.59
C ILE A 46 -0.91 2.27 -22.04
N VAL A 47 -1.42 3.13 -22.91
CA VAL A 47 -1.74 2.79 -24.31
C VAL A 47 -0.85 3.62 -25.22
N GLY A 48 -0.09 2.93 -26.07
CA GLY A 48 0.73 3.53 -27.11
C GLY A 48 0.10 3.41 -28.50
N VAL A 49 0.88 3.76 -29.52
CA VAL A 49 0.54 3.66 -30.94
C VAL A 49 1.64 2.86 -31.61
N GLY A 50 1.28 1.73 -32.23
CA GLY A 50 2.23 0.86 -32.91
C GLY A 50 2.46 1.26 -34.36
N GLY A 51 3.54 0.72 -34.94
CA GLY A 51 3.93 0.91 -36.33
C GLY A 51 5.21 0.13 -36.62
N HIS A 52 5.92 0.47 -37.69
CA HIS A 52 7.11 -0.29 -38.07
C HIS A 52 8.22 -0.10 -37.02
N ALA A 53 8.85 -1.19 -36.58
CA ALA A 53 9.87 -1.12 -35.52
C ALA A 53 11.10 -0.28 -35.93
N ALA A 54 11.40 -0.21 -37.23
CA ALA A 54 12.49 0.63 -37.75
C ALA A 54 12.11 2.12 -37.91
N SER A 55 10.85 2.49 -37.70
CA SER A 55 10.34 3.87 -37.78
C SER A 55 9.79 4.34 -36.42
N PRO A 56 10.60 4.37 -35.34
CA PRO A 56 10.11 4.66 -33.99
C PRO A 56 9.50 6.07 -33.85
N HIS A 57 9.86 7.02 -34.72
CA HIS A 57 9.31 8.37 -34.74
C HIS A 57 7.84 8.43 -35.19
N GLU A 58 7.31 7.35 -35.78
CA GLU A 58 5.89 7.21 -36.13
C GLU A 58 5.10 6.49 -35.03
N ASN A 59 5.78 5.99 -34.00
CA ASN A 59 5.20 5.19 -32.92
C ASN A 59 5.11 6.00 -31.61
N VAL A 60 4.20 5.58 -30.73
CA VAL A 60 4.18 6.00 -29.32
C VAL A 60 4.47 4.77 -28.48
N ASP A 61 5.68 4.70 -27.91
CA ASP A 61 6.16 3.52 -27.19
C ASP A 61 5.60 3.46 -25.75
N PRO A 62 4.68 2.52 -25.44
CA PRO A 62 4.14 2.38 -24.09
C PRO A 62 5.15 1.76 -23.12
N VAL A 63 6.16 1.02 -23.58
CA VAL A 63 7.18 0.39 -22.72
C VAL A 63 8.08 1.45 -22.10
N LEU A 64 8.54 2.40 -22.93
CA LEU A 64 9.35 3.51 -22.44
C LEU A 64 8.55 4.40 -21.48
N ALA A 65 7.30 4.73 -21.83
CA ALA A 65 6.41 5.50 -20.97
C ALA A 65 6.14 4.81 -19.61
N THR A 66 5.92 3.49 -19.63
CA THR A 66 5.70 2.69 -18.40
C THR A 66 6.94 2.70 -17.52
N SER A 67 8.13 2.59 -18.10
CA SER A 67 9.40 2.62 -17.36
C SER A 67 9.56 3.94 -16.59
N PHE A 68 9.25 5.07 -17.22
CA PHE A 68 9.27 6.37 -16.54
C PHE A 68 8.21 6.49 -15.45
N ALA A 69 7.01 5.96 -15.67
CA ALA A 69 5.95 5.96 -14.66
C ALA A 69 6.36 5.18 -13.40
N ILE A 70 6.99 4.01 -13.56
CA ILE A 70 7.51 3.22 -12.43
C ILE A 70 8.56 4.03 -11.65
N LEU A 71 9.52 4.63 -12.35
CA LEU A 71 10.56 5.44 -11.70
C LEU A 71 9.99 6.65 -10.96
N ALA A 72 8.98 7.30 -11.53
CA ALA A 72 8.29 8.40 -10.86
C ALA A 72 7.55 7.92 -9.60
N GLN A 73 6.91 6.75 -9.65
CA GLN A 73 6.23 6.16 -8.48
C GLN A 73 7.20 5.88 -7.33
N GLU A 74 8.39 5.36 -7.60
CA GLU A 74 9.41 5.10 -6.57
C GLU A 74 9.90 6.40 -5.88
N GLN A 75 9.86 7.54 -6.59
CA GLN A 75 10.22 8.83 -6.01
C GLN A 75 9.22 9.29 -4.94
N LEU A 76 7.93 8.96 -5.07
CA LEU A 76 6.92 9.29 -4.07
C LEU A 76 7.27 8.69 -2.70
N VAL A 77 7.71 7.43 -2.69
CA VAL A 77 8.11 6.74 -1.45
C VAL A 77 9.48 7.23 -0.98
N SER A 78 10.46 7.34 -1.88
CA SER A 78 11.84 7.62 -1.48
C SER A 78 12.11 9.09 -1.14
N ARG A 79 11.31 10.04 -1.65
CA ARG A 79 11.62 11.48 -1.59
C ARG A 79 10.48 12.36 -1.09
N GLU A 80 9.24 11.94 -1.27
CA GLU A 80 8.08 12.76 -0.88
C GLU A 80 7.42 12.30 0.42
N THR A 81 7.69 11.05 0.85
CA THR A 81 7.18 10.53 2.12
C THR A 81 8.14 10.90 3.26
N ASP A 82 7.61 11.56 4.29
CA ASP A 82 8.39 11.86 5.50
C ASP A 82 8.79 10.54 6.22
N PRO A 83 10.09 10.26 6.36
CA PRO A 83 10.56 9.03 7.02
C PRO A 83 10.18 8.97 8.50
N LEU A 84 9.90 10.11 9.15
CA LEU A 84 9.41 10.19 10.52
C LEU A 84 7.90 10.07 10.63
N HIS A 85 7.18 10.14 9.51
CA HIS A 85 5.74 9.92 9.44
C HIS A 85 5.39 8.40 9.44
N SER A 86 6.14 7.63 10.21
CA SER A 86 5.67 6.35 10.74
C SER A 86 4.90 6.66 12.02
N HIS A 87 3.69 6.13 12.18
CA HIS A 87 2.73 6.51 13.22
C HIS A 87 3.14 6.05 14.66
N GLY A 88 4.44 6.00 14.97
CA GLY A 88 5.01 5.43 16.19
C GLY A 88 5.39 6.44 17.28
N HIS A 89 4.99 7.71 17.19
CA HIS A 89 5.30 8.68 18.26
C HIS A 89 4.21 9.75 18.43
N HIS A 90 3.01 9.34 18.86
CA HIS A 90 2.20 10.25 19.66
C HIS A 90 2.78 10.26 21.08
N THR A 91 3.73 11.17 21.34
CA THR A 91 4.01 11.66 22.69
C THR A 91 2.72 12.26 23.23
N THR A 92 1.98 11.47 24.01
CA THR A 92 1.03 12.02 24.98
C THR A 92 1.86 12.32 26.23
N THR A 93 2.40 13.54 26.27
CA THR A 93 2.95 14.11 27.50
C THR A 93 1.84 14.95 28.13
N ALA A 94 1.52 14.62 29.38
CA ALA A 94 0.59 15.27 30.32
C ALA A 94 -0.91 15.10 30.05
#